data_AF-A0A9D8S676-F1
#
_entry.id   AF-A0A9D8S676-F1
#
_cell.length_a   1.000
_cell.length_b   1.000
_cell.length_c   1.000
_cell.angle_alpha   90.00
_cell.angle_beta   90.00
_cell.angle_gamma   90.00
#
_symmetry.space_group_name_H-M   'P 1'
#
loop_
_entity.id
_entity.type
_entity.pdbx_description
1 polymer ?
#
loop_
_entity_poly.entity_id
_entity_poly.type
_entity_poly.pdbx_seq_one_letter_code
_entity_poly.pdbx_strand_id
1 'polypeptide(L)' 'MTWELEMRDRLREAREEAREQGIEQGIEQGIEAMIIDNLEDGKTEAVIIGKIVRRFGLTPKKAKDKYDEYAIKV' A
#
# COMPACT_ATOMS: atom_id res chain seq x y z
N MET A 1 17.54 -36.74 -1.22
CA MET A 1 17.73 -35.88 -0.04
C MET A 1 17.92 -34.40 -0.41
N THR A 2 18.50 -34.06 -1.56
CA THR A 2 18.60 -32.67 -2.06
C THR A 2 17.26 -32.06 -2.50
N TRP A 3 16.45 -32.82 -3.26
CA TRP A 3 15.17 -32.36 -3.82
C TRP A 3 14.12 -31.94 -2.78
N GLU A 4 14.07 -32.62 -1.63
CA GLU A 4 13.12 -32.30 -0.56
C GLU A 4 13.50 -30.99 0.15
N LEU A 5 14.80 -30.75 0.30
CA LEU A 5 15.32 -29.51 0.86
C LEU A 5 15.09 -28.34 -0.09
N GLU A 6 15.42 -28.51 -1.37
CA GLU A 6 15.15 -27.49 -2.41
C GLU A 6 13.66 -27.18 -2.55
N MET A 7 12.80 -28.19 -2.52
CA MET A 7 11.34 -27.98 -2.56
C MET A 7 10.85 -27.19 -1.34
N ARG A 8 11.37 -27.51 -0.15
CA ARG A 8 11.00 -26.81 1.08
C ARG A 8 11.43 -25.35 1.08
N ASP A 9 12.62 -25.05 0.55
CA ASP A 9 13.10 -23.67 0.47
C ASP A 9 12.32 -22.87 -0.56
N ARG A 10 12.03 -23.43 -1.74
CA ARG A 10 11.13 -22.81 -2.73
C ARG A 10 9.74 -22.50 -2.18
N LEU A 11 9.16 -23.41 -1.39
CA LEU A 11 7.86 -23.17 -0.74
C LEU A 11 7.93 -22.08 0.33
N ARG A 12 9.07 -21.92 1.01
CA ARG A 12 9.29 -20.84 1.97
C ARG A 12 9.38 -19.50 1.27
N GLU A 13 10.20 -19.41 0.23
CA GLU A 13 10.35 -18.21 -0.61
C GLU A 13 9.00 -17.79 -1.18
N ALA A 14 8.27 -18.71 -1.82
CA ALA A 14 6.94 -18.42 -2.37
C ALA A 14 5.95 -17.92 -1.31
N ARG A 15 6.04 -18.42 -0.07
CA ARG A 15 5.19 -17.96 1.04
C ARG A 15 5.60 -16.58 1.54
N GLU A 16 6.89 -16.29 1.61
CA GLU A 16 7.39 -14.98 1.98
C GLU A 16 7.02 -13.93 0.93
N GLU A 17 7.22 -14.22 -0.36
CA GLU A 17 6.79 -13.37 -1.47
C GLU A 17 5.28 -13.11 -1.45
N ALA A 18 4.47 -14.16 -1.27
CA ALA A 18 3.01 -14.01 -1.19
C ALA A 18 2.59 -13.13 0.00
N ARG A 19 3.30 -13.24 1.14
CA ARG A 19 3.05 -12.41 2.31
C ARG A 19 3.43 -10.94 2.04
N GLU A 20 4.58 -10.71 1.41
CA GLU A 20 5.04 -9.35 1.07
C GLU A 20 4.09 -8.68 0.07
N GLN A 21 3.70 -9.39 -0.99
CA GLN A 21 2.71 -8.90 -1.95
C GLN A 21 1.37 -8.59 -1.28
N GLY A 22 0.89 -9.46 -0.38
CA GLY A 22 -0.35 -9.22 0.35
C GLY A 22 -0.30 -7.98 1.26
N ILE A 23 0.85 -7.73 1.90
CA ILE A 23 1.06 -6.53 2.71
C ILE A 23 1.09 -5.29 1.82
N GLU A 24 1.82 -5.32 0.70
CA GLU A 24 1.91 -4.20 -0.23
C GLU A 24 0.53 -3.84 -0.81
N GLN A 25 -0.22 -4.83 -1.30
CA GLN A 25 -1.57 -4.64 -1.80
C GLN A 25 -2.53 -4.11 -0.72
N GLY A 26 -2.43 -4.61 0.51
CA GLY A 26 -3.26 -4.13 1.63
C GLY A 26 -2.97 -2.67 2.01
N ILE A 27 -1.69 -2.27 1.99
CA ILE A 27 -1.29 -0.87 2.21
C ILE A 27 -1.85 0.01 1.09
N GLU A 28 -1.71 -0.43 -0.16
CA GLU A 28 -2.17 0.30 -1.34
C GLU A 28 -3.69 0.53 -1.31
N GLN A 29 -4.48 -0.52 -1.07
CA GLN A 29 -5.93 -0.44 -0.90
C GLN A 29 -6.33 0.46 0.27
N GLY A 30 -5.58 0.40 1.38
CA GLY A 30 -5.83 1.26 2.55
C GLY A 30 -5.58 2.75 2.26
N ILE A 31 -4.58 3.07 1.44
CA ILE A 31 -4.31 4.45 1.01
C ILE A 31 -5.41 4.93 0.06
N GLU A 32 -5.79 4.13 -0.94
CA GLU A 32 -6.89 4.43 -1.88
C GLU A 32 -8.19 4.75 -1.13
N ALA A 33 -8.62 3.83 -0.26
CA ALA A 33 -9.86 4.00 0.51
C ALA A 33 -9.83 5.26 1.37
N MET A 34 -8.69 5.58 2.00
CA MET A 34 -8.56 6.79 2.81
C MET A 34 -8.62 8.07 1.98
N ILE A 35 -8.06 8.07 0.76
CA ILE A 35 -8.12 9.22 -0.14
C ILE A 35 -9.55 9.46 -0.58
N ILE A 36 -10.23 8.42 -1.09
CA ILE A 36 -11.60 8.51 -1.61
C ILE A 36 -12.55 9.00 -0.52
N ASP A 37 -12.56 8.36 0.65
CA ASP A 37 -13.40 8.74 1.81
C ASP A 37 -13.20 10.22 2.19
N ASN A 38 -11.96 10.70 2.18
CA ASN A 38 -11.68 12.08 2.56
C ASN A 38 -12.01 13.09 1.45
N LEU A 39 -11.96 12.70 0.17
CA LEU A 39 -12.43 13.52 -0.94
C LEU A 39 -13.96 13.64 -0.92
N GLU A 40 -14.67 12.54 -0.67
CA GLU A 40 -16.14 12.51 -0.49
C GLU A 40 -16.58 13.41 0.68
N ASP A 41 -15.81 13.41 1.77
CA ASP A 41 -15.98 14.29 2.93
C ASP A 41 -15.61 15.78 2.67
N GLY A 42 -15.15 16.12 1.46
CA GLY A 42 -14.73 17.46 1.08
C GLY A 42 -13.45 17.94 1.80
N LYS A 43 -12.58 17.03 2.24
CA LYS A 43 -11.29 17.42 2.84
C LYS A 43 -10.34 17.96 1.77
N THR A 44 -9.47 18.87 2.19
CA THR A 44 -8.45 19.43 1.30
C THR A 44 -7.29 18.45 1.08
N GLU A 45 -6.63 18.56 -0.08
CA GLU A 45 -5.42 17.81 -0.43
C GLU A 45 -4.38 17.81 0.70
N ALA A 46 -4.07 18.97 1.28
CA ALA A 46 -3.07 19.11 2.34
C ALA A 46 -3.41 18.27 3.60
N VAL A 47 -4.70 18.16 3.95
CA VAL A 47 -5.15 17.33 5.08
C VAL A 47 -4.99 15.84 4.75
N ILE A 48 -5.34 15.44 3.53
CA ILE A 48 -5.27 14.05 3.05
C ILE A 48 -3.82 13.60 2.99
N ILE A 49 -2.93 14.35 2.32
CA ILE A 49 -1.49 14.07 2.25
C ILE A 49 -0.89 13.99 3.66
N GLY A 50 -1.25 14.93 4.54
CA GLY A 50 -0.79 14.91 5.93
C GLY A 50 -1.22 13.66 6.70
N LYS A 51 -2.43 13.14 6.45
CA LYS A 51 -2.89 11.86 7.03
C LYS A 51 -2.11 10.68 6.46
N ILE A 52 -1.83 10.65 5.16
CA ILE A 52 -1.08 9.56 4.51
C ILE A 52 0.33 9.46 5.10
N VAL A 53 1.04 10.59 5.19
CA VAL A 53 2.39 10.67 5.78
C VAL A 53 2.39 10.15 7.22
N ARG A 54 1.42 10.57 8.04
CA ARG A 54 1.35 10.16 9.46
C ARG A 54 0.95 8.71 9.68
N ARG A 55 0.03 8.17 8.86
CA ARG A 55 -0.55 6.82 9.08
C ARG A 55 0.24 5.71 8.39
N PHE A 56 0.81 5.99 7.22
CA PHE A 56 1.53 5.00 6.41
C PHE A 56 3.04 5.23 6.39
N GLY A 57 3.54 6.27 7.09
CA GLY A 57 4.97 6.57 7.15
C GLY A 57 5.57 6.98 5.80
N LEU A 58 4.75 7.38 4.84
CA LEU A 58 5.21 7.79 3.52
C LEU A 58 5.86 9.17 3.56
N THR A 59 6.84 9.39 2.69
CA THR A 59 7.37 10.74 2.45
C THR A 59 6.27 11.62 1.84
N PRO A 60 6.28 12.95 2.07
CA PRO A 60 5.30 13.87 1.46
C PRO A 60 5.19 13.73 -0.06
N LYS A 61 6.32 13.49 -0.75
CA LYS A 61 6.33 13.25 -2.20
C LYS A 61 5.52 12.02 -2.57
N LYS A 62 5.85 10.84 -2.01
CA LYS A 62 5.09 9.59 -2.26
C LYS A 62 3.61 9.71 -1.89
N ALA A 63 3.30 10.43 -0.81
CA ALA A 63 1.91 10.67 -0.41
C ALA A 63 1.16 11.53 -1.43
N LYS A 64 1.83 12.53 -2.01
CA LYS A 64 1.28 13.34 -3.11
C LYS A 64 1.09 12.50 -4.38
N ASP A 65 2.09 11.70 -4.76
CA ASP A 65 1.99 10.82 -5.94
C ASP A 65 0.77 9.89 -5.83
N LYS A 66 0.53 9.31 -4.64
CA LYS A 66 -0.66 8.49 -4.36
C LYS A 66 -1.95 9.30 -4.38
N TYR A 67 -1.96 10.49 -3.78
CA TYR A 67 -3.12 11.37 -3.84
C TYR A 67 -3.51 11.69 -5.30
N ASP A 68 -2.55 12.08 -6.13
CA ASP A 68 -2.77 12.42 -7.53
C ASP A 68 -3.26 11.20 -8.34
N GLU A 69 -2.75 9.99 -8.05
CA GLU A 69 -3.18 8.73 -8.67
C GLU A 69 -4.66 8.42 -8.40
N TYR A 70 -5.11 8.57 -7.16
CA TYR A 70 -6.47 8.18 -6.75
C TYR A 70 -7.50 9.30 -6.84
N ALA A 71 -7.09 10.58 -6.77
CA ALA A 71 -8.00 11.71 -6.88
C ALA A 71 -8.66 11.82 -8.27
N ILE A 72 -8.08 11.22 -9.31
CA ILE A 72 -8.66 11.17 -10.67
C ILE A 72 -9.85 10.18 -10.75
N LYS A 73 -9.98 9.26 -9.78
CA LYS A 73 -11.02 8.22 -9.78
C LYS A 73 -12.35 8.63 -9.14
N VAL A 74 -12.43 9.84 -8.57
CA VAL A 74 -13.60 10.39 -7.89
C VAL A 74 -14.36 11.35 -8.80
#